data_AF-A0A1I1XQB1-F1
#
_entry.id   AF-A0A1I1XQB1-F1
#
_cell.length_a   1.000
_cell.length_b   1.000
_cell.length_c   1.000
_cell.angle_alpha   90.00
_cell.angle_beta   90.00
_cell.angle_gamma   90.00
#
_symmetry.space_group_name_H-M   'P 1'
#
loop_
_entity.id
_entity.type
_entity.pdbx_description
1 polymer ?
#
loop_
_entity_poly.entity_id
_entity_poly.type
_entity_poly.pdbx_seq_one_letter_code
_entity_poly.pdbx_strand_id
1 'polypeptide(L)'
;MSDQPQPEPSSTVKDDELDRLMSLRDEFVSLATRGRFNDSASREWRRLPMNWRMALLLIAGIGQDHDNLGDLAERDWLEMPPPERDELRGVVRSAKKHLGALVALAAKV
;
A
#
# COMPACT_ATOMS: atom_id res chain seq x y z
N MET A 1 33.92 32.09 -10.27
CA MET A 1 32.51 31.94 -10.69
C MET A 1 32.18 30.47 -10.45
N SER A 2 31.80 30.14 -9.22
CA SER A 2 31.51 28.76 -8.84
C SER A 2 30.00 28.56 -8.97
N ASP A 3 29.62 27.73 -9.94
CA ASP A 3 28.25 27.36 -10.21
C ASP A 3 27.80 26.40 -9.10
N GLN A 4 26.96 26.88 -8.17
CA GLN A 4 26.32 26.02 -7.18
C GLN A 4 25.12 25.32 -7.85
N PRO A 5 25.00 23.99 -7.76
CA PRO A 5 23.84 23.30 -8.30
C PRO A 5 22.59 23.71 -7.50
N GLN A 6 21.60 24.22 -8.23
CA GLN A 6 20.27 24.56 -7.70
C GLN A 6 19.62 23.31 -7.07
N PRO A 7 18.89 23.42 -5.94
CA PRO A 7 18.16 22.30 -5.38
C PRO A 7 17.00 21.91 -6.33
N GLU A 8 16.99 20.65 -6.75
CA GLU A 8 15.94 20.02 -7.56
C GLU A 8 14.53 20.31 -7.00
N PRO A 9 13.52 20.59 -7.85
CA PRO A 9 12.19 20.96 -7.40
C PRO A 9 11.47 19.79 -6.71
N SER A 10 11.51 19.85 -5.37
CA SER A 10 10.60 19.27 -4.37
C SER A 10 9.37 18.55 -4.93
N SER A 11 9.43 17.21 -4.93
CA SER A 11 8.27 16.33 -5.04
C SER A 11 7.39 16.35 -3.78
N THR A 12 7.83 17.02 -2.72
CA THR A 12 7.27 16.90 -1.37
C THR A 12 5.90 17.57 -1.22
N VAL A 13 5.67 18.74 -1.84
CA VAL A 13 4.43 19.51 -1.61
C VAL A 13 3.16 18.79 -2.11
N LYS A 14 3.27 18.06 -3.22
CA LYS A 14 2.14 17.29 -3.77
C LYS A 14 1.87 16.02 -2.97
N ASP A 15 2.93 15.38 -2.49
CA ASP A 15 2.84 14.18 -1.65
C ASP A 15 2.22 14.55 -0.28
N ASP A 16 2.64 15.68 0.32
CA ASP A 16 2.09 16.20 1.57
C ASP A 16 0.58 16.54 1.47
N GLU A 17 0.15 17.13 0.37
CA GLU A 17 -1.26 17.46 0.15
C GLU A 17 -2.10 16.20 -0.10
N LEU A 18 -1.55 15.19 -0.80
CA LEU A 18 -2.22 13.91 -0.99
C LEU A 18 -2.43 13.19 0.35
N ASP A 19 -1.41 13.18 1.21
CA ASP A 19 -1.48 12.59 2.55
C ASP A 19 -2.52 13.30 3.41
N ARG A 20 -2.59 14.64 3.32
CA ARG A 20 -3.63 15.43 3.99
C ARG A 20 -5.04 15.06 3.52
N LEU A 21 -5.25 14.93 2.22
CA LEU A 21 -6.54 14.55 1.64
C LEU A 21 -6.94 13.12 2.03
N MET A 22 -5.98 12.19 2.10
CA MET A 22 -6.22 10.82 2.57
C MET A 22 -6.63 10.79 4.04
N SER A 23 -5.92 11.54 4.90
CA SER A 23 -6.24 11.65 6.32
C SER A 23 -7.65 12.22 6.54
N LEU A 24 -8.01 13.28 5.82
CA LEU A 24 -9.34 13.89 5.92
C LEU A 24 -10.45 12.93 5.47
N ARG A 25 -10.21 12.17 4.39
CA ARG A 25 -11.14 11.12 3.94
C ARG A 25 -11.35 10.07 5.04
N ASP A 26 -10.28 9.63 5.68
CA ASP A 26 -10.35 8.60 6.71
C ASP A 26 -11.07 9.11 7.97
N GLU A 27 -10.86 10.37 8.34
CA GLU A 27 -11.61 11.06 9.40
C GLU A 27 -13.11 11.12 9.08
N PHE A 28 -13.51 11.53 7.87
CA PHE A 28 -14.90 11.56 7.46
C PHE A 28 -15.54 10.16 7.45
N VAL A 29 -14.82 9.13 7.01
CA VAL A 29 -15.30 7.74 7.03
C VAL A 29 -15.48 7.26 8.47
N SER A 30 -14.56 7.60 9.38
CA SER A 30 -14.67 7.27 10.80
C SER A 30 -15.89 7.94 11.43
N LEU A 31 -16.07 9.25 11.22
CA LEU A 31 -17.21 10.01 11.73
C LEU A 31 -18.54 9.48 11.20
N ALA A 32 -18.65 9.27 9.88
CA ALA A 32 -19.88 8.77 9.25
C ALA A 32 -20.27 7.35 9.71
N THR A 33 -19.29 6.56 10.13
CA THR A 33 -19.50 5.16 10.54
C THR A 33 -19.48 4.96 12.05
N ARG A 34 -19.47 6.05 12.84
CA ARG A 34 -19.33 6.02 14.32
C ARG A 34 -18.12 5.20 14.78
N GLY A 35 -16.99 5.36 14.10
CA GLY A 35 -15.73 4.67 14.40
C GLY A 35 -15.68 3.21 13.96
N ARG A 36 -16.70 2.70 13.24
CA ARG A 36 -16.75 1.29 12.82
C ARG A 36 -15.81 0.98 11.66
N PHE A 37 -15.42 1.99 10.87
CA PHE A 37 -14.39 1.87 9.85
C PHE A 37 -13.40 3.02 9.99
N ASN A 38 -12.14 2.72 10.29
CA ASN A 38 -11.17 3.72 10.75
C ASN A 38 -9.98 3.95 9.79
N ASP A 39 -9.88 3.22 8.67
CA ASP A 39 -8.79 3.36 7.68
C ASP A 39 -9.18 2.70 6.33
N SER A 40 -8.99 3.41 5.21
CA SER A 40 -9.25 2.86 3.87
C SER A 40 -8.28 1.73 3.50
N ALA A 41 -7.02 1.81 3.92
CA ALA A 41 -5.98 0.84 3.58
C ALA A 41 -6.26 -0.52 4.23
N SER A 42 -6.66 -0.52 5.50
CA SER A 42 -7.18 -1.71 6.20
C SER A 42 -8.35 -2.37 5.46
N ARG A 43 -9.27 -1.57 4.90
CA ARG A 43 -10.39 -2.08 4.12
C ARG A 43 -9.95 -2.68 2.78
N GLU A 44 -9.03 -2.02 2.08
CA GLU A 44 -8.49 -2.52 0.81
C GLU A 44 -7.73 -3.83 1.01
N TRP A 45 -6.89 -3.89 2.05
CA TRP A 45 -6.17 -5.09 2.45
C TRP A 45 -7.14 -6.26 2.74
N ARG A 46 -8.17 -6.02 3.56
CA ARG A 46 -9.20 -7.02 3.89
C ARG A 46 -10.06 -7.47 2.70
N ARG A 47 -10.14 -6.68 1.62
CA ARG A 47 -10.88 -7.07 0.41
C ARG A 47 -10.08 -8.00 -0.50
N LEU A 48 -8.76 -8.00 -0.39
CA LEU A 48 -7.93 -8.93 -1.16
C LEU A 48 -8.21 -10.38 -0.73
N PRO A 49 -8.38 -11.32 -1.68
CA PRO A 49 -8.43 -12.74 -1.37
C PRO A 49 -7.15 -13.21 -0.67
N MET A 50 -7.27 -14.23 0.19
CA MET A 50 -6.16 -14.71 1.04
C MET A 50 -4.89 -15.03 0.24
N ASN A 51 -5.03 -15.74 -0.89
CA ASN A 51 -3.92 -16.09 -1.76
C ASN A 51 -3.17 -14.86 -2.30
N TRP A 52 -3.86 -13.76 -2.57
CA TRP A 52 -3.23 -12.53 -3.03
C TRP A 52 -2.47 -11.82 -1.92
N ARG A 53 -2.99 -11.82 -0.69
CA ARG A 53 -2.26 -11.28 0.47
C ARG A 53 -0.98 -12.07 0.72
N MET A 54 -1.06 -13.40 0.73
CA MET A 54 0.10 -14.27 0.89
C MET A 54 1.12 -14.05 -0.25
N ALA A 55 0.67 -13.95 -1.50
CA ALA A 55 1.57 -13.68 -2.62
C ALA A 55 2.29 -12.33 -2.49
N LEU A 56 1.58 -11.27 -2.06
CA LEU A 56 2.18 -9.95 -1.84
C LEU A 56 3.23 -9.99 -0.72
N LEU A 57 2.94 -10.67 0.40
CA LEU A 57 3.91 -10.83 1.50
C LEU A 57 5.15 -11.60 1.03
N LEU A 58 4.96 -12.68 0.27
CA LEU A 58 6.05 -13.48 -0.28
C LEU A 58 6.95 -12.63 -1.21
N ILE A 59 6.37 -11.85 -2.11
CA ILE A 59 7.12 -10.99 -3.04
C ILE A 59 7.83 -9.86 -2.28
N ALA A 60 7.22 -9.34 -1.22
CA ALA A 60 7.82 -8.33 -0.36
C ALA A 60 8.96 -8.88 0.53
N GLY A 61 9.19 -10.20 0.52
CA GLY A 61 10.16 -10.83 1.40
C GLY A 61 9.76 -10.77 2.88
N ILE A 62 8.47 -10.56 3.17
CA ILE A 62 7.95 -10.46 4.53
C ILE A 62 7.55 -11.86 4.99
N GLY A 63 7.86 -12.21 6.24
CA GLY A 63 7.45 -13.49 6.81
C GLY A 63 8.38 -14.64 6.50
N GLN A 64 9.64 -14.39 6.09
CA GLN A 64 10.62 -15.45 5.80
C GLN A 64 10.96 -16.32 7.03
N ASP A 65 10.86 -15.73 8.22
CA ASP A 65 11.09 -16.41 9.50
C ASP A 65 9.79 -16.98 10.12
N HIS A 66 8.65 -16.87 9.42
CA HIS A 66 7.38 -17.35 9.93
C HIS A 66 7.05 -18.74 9.37
N ASP A 67 6.70 -19.67 10.26
CA ASP A 67 6.29 -21.04 9.91
C ASP A 67 5.02 -21.08 9.03
N ASN A 68 4.17 -20.05 9.14
CA ASN A 68 2.93 -19.93 8.39
C ASN A 68 2.68 -18.48 7.91
N LEU A 69 2.84 -18.26 6.61
CA LEU A 69 2.56 -16.97 5.97
C LEU A 69 1.06 -16.60 5.96
N GLY A 70 0.18 -17.60 6.12
CA GLY A 70 -1.27 -17.39 6.22
C GLY A 70 -1.67 -16.57 7.44
N ASP A 71 -1.06 -16.85 8.59
CA ASP A 71 -1.34 -16.12 9.83
C ASP A 71 -0.96 -14.64 9.70
N LEU A 72 0.13 -14.36 8.99
CA LEU A 72 0.56 -13.00 8.70
C LEU A 72 -0.39 -12.29 7.71
N ALA A 73 -0.93 -13.03 6.74
CA ALA A 73 -1.90 -12.51 5.76
C ALA A 73 -3.30 -12.23 6.36
N GLU A 74 -3.61 -12.79 7.52
CA GLU A 74 -4.86 -12.54 8.26
C GLU A 74 -4.86 -11.22 9.04
N ARG A 75 -3.68 -10.70 9.38
CA ARG A 75 -3.52 -9.48 10.18
C ARG A 75 -4.16 -8.26 9.54
N ASP A 76 -4.62 -7.36 10.39
CA ASP A 76 -5.08 -6.06 9.92
C ASP A 76 -3.90 -5.24 9.38
N TRP A 77 -4.19 -4.32 8.46
CA TRP A 77 -3.15 -3.48 7.85
C TRP A 77 -2.38 -2.68 8.91
N LEU A 78 -3.06 -2.16 9.93
CA LEU A 78 -2.43 -1.40 11.02
C LEU A 78 -1.62 -2.26 11.98
N GLU A 79 -1.84 -3.58 12.01
CA GLU A 79 -1.03 -4.48 12.83
C GLU A 79 0.33 -4.74 12.19
N MET A 80 0.49 -4.51 10.88
CA MET A 80 1.78 -4.61 10.21
C MET A 80 2.69 -3.42 10.57
N PRO A 81 3.96 -3.68 10.94
CA PRO A 81 4.94 -2.62 11.19
C PRO A 81 5.07 -1.64 10.01
N PRO A 82 5.33 -0.34 10.25
CA PRO A 82 5.60 0.64 9.20
C PRO A 82 6.58 0.17 8.09
N PRO A 83 7.76 -0.41 8.40
CA PRO A 83 8.69 -0.85 7.34
C PRO A 83 8.08 -1.93 6.44
N GLU A 84 7.38 -2.91 7.01
CA GLU A 84 6.70 -3.97 6.24
C GLU A 84 5.59 -3.39 5.33
N ARG A 85 4.86 -2.39 5.82
CA ARG A 85 3.86 -1.69 5.00
C ARG A 85 4.49 -0.95 3.83
N ASP A 86 5.67 -0.37 4.00
CA ASP A 86 6.39 0.32 2.93
C ASP A 86 6.90 -0.64 1.87
N GLU A 87 7.42 -1.80 2.27
CA GLU A 87 7.78 -2.89 1.34
C GLU A 87 6.57 -3.37 0.53
N LEU A 88 5.43 -3.63 1.20
CA LEU A 88 4.19 -4.00 0.51
C LEU A 88 3.71 -2.92 -0.46
N ARG A 89 3.78 -1.64 -0.07
CA ARG A 89 3.47 -0.53 -0.98
C ARG A 89 4.41 -0.52 -2.19
N GLY A 90 5.70 -0.79 -1.98
CA GLY A 90 6.69 -0.95 -3.05
C GLY A 90 6.29 -2.04 -4.05
N VAL A 91 5.95 -3.22 -3.54
CA VAL A 91 5.47 -4.36 -4.35
C VAL A 91 4.20 -4.01 -5.12
N VAL A 92 3.20 -3.40 -4.47
CA VAL A 92 1.94 -3.01 -5.13
C VAL A 92 2.17 -1.99 -6.24
N ARG A 93 3.04 -0.98 -6.02
CA ARG A 93 3.39 0.00 -7.06
C ARG A 93 4.09 -0.67 -8.24
N SER A 94 5.01 -1.60 -7.97
CA SER A 94 5.68 -2.39 -9.01
C SER A 94 4.70 -3.28 -9.77
N ALA A 95 3.81 -3.98 -9.07
CA ALA A 95 2.79 -4.83 -9.66
C ALA A 95 1.84 -4.03 -10.56
N LYS A 96 1.39 -2.84 -10.14
CA LYS A 96 0.58 -1.95 -10.97
C LYS A 96 1.25 -1.61 -12.30
N LYS A 97 2.57 -1.35 -12.28
CA LYS A 97 3.35 -1.02 -13.49
C LYS A 97 3.45 -2.22 -14.45
N HIS A 98 3.75 -3.41 -13.93
CA HIS A 98 4.08 -4.57 -14.77
C HIS A 98 2.85 -5.42 -15.12
N LEU A 99 1.95 -5.65 -14.16
CA LEU A 99 0.75 -6.47 -14.37
C LEU A 99 -0.36 -5.69 -15.09
N GLY A 100 -0.37 -4.35 -15.03
CA GLY A 100 -1.31 -3.53 -15.79
C GLY A 100 -1.24 -3.79 -17.30
N ALA A 101 -0.04 -4.03 -17.84
CA ALA A 101 0.15 -4.41 -19.24
C ALA A 101 -0.39 -5.82 -19.56
N LEU A 102 -0.43 -6.72 -18.56
CA LEU A 102 -0.93 -8.08 -18.70
C LEU A 102 -2.46 -8.17 -18.65
N VAL A 103 -3.18 -7.09 -18.29
CA VAL A 103 -4.65 -7.09 -18.35
C VAL A 103 -5.14 -7.40 -19.77
N ALA A 104 -4.44 -6.93 -20.79
CA ALA A 104 -4.74 -7.27 -22.19
C ALA A 104 -4.56 -8.76 -22.50
N LEU A 105 -3.61 -9.44 -21.85
CA LEU A 105 -3.43 -10.89 -21.95
C LEU A 105 -4.61 -11.64 -21.33
N ALA A 106 -5.10 -11.18 -20.17
CA ALA A 106 -6.25 -11.79 -19.49
C ALA A 106 -7.60 -11.47 -20.15
N ALA A 107 -7.70 -10.36 -20.90
CA ALA A 107 -8.92 -9.93 -21.58
C ALA A 107 -9.12 -10.57 -22.97
N LYS A 108 -8.06 -11.07 -23.59
CA LYS A 108 -8.14 -11.83 -24.85
C LYS A 108 -8.56 -13.26 -24.56
N VAL A 109 -9.87 -13.52 -24.68
CA VAL A 109 -10.47 -14.84 -24.87
C VAL A 109 -11.08 -14.87 -26.26
#